data_AF-A0A7V8BHP1-F1
#
_entry.id   AF-A0A7V8BHP1-F1
#
_cell.length_a   1.000
_cell.length_b   1.000
_cell.length_c   1.000
_cell.angle_alpha   90.00
_cell.angle_beta   90.00
_cell.angle_gamma   90.00
#
_symmetry.space_group_name_H-M   'P 1'
#
loop_
_entity.id
_entity.type
_entity.pdbx_description
1 polymer ?
#
loop_
_entity_poly.entity_id
_entity_poly.type
_entity_poly.pdbx_seq_one_letter_code
_entity_poly.pdbx_strand_id
1 'polypeptide(L)'
;MKEKLALVGLTLVLAGCGGESHQDLRDWMRQQGEGARGKIEPLPQVKPYEAFAYNAFDLHDPFKPRKVEPGKGSAGRLQPDFNRRREPLEAYPLETIRMVGTLQRGRAMYALLKT
;
A
#
# COMPACT_ATOMS: atom_id res chain seq x y z
N MET A 1 62.46 -59.40 20.93
CA MET A 1 61.87 -59.22 19.58
C MET A 1 60.34 -59.28 19.57
N LYS A 2 59.70 -60.17 20.35
CA LYS A 2 58.24 -60.28 20.46
C LYS A 2 57.54 -59.00 20.95
N GLU A 3 58.12 -58.30 21.93
CA GLU A 3 57.54 -57.05 22.47
C GLU A 3 57.55 -55.90 21.48
N LYS A 4 58.61 -55.81 20.64
CA LYS A 4 58.68 -54.82 19.56
C LYS A 4 57.67 -55.12 18.44
N LEU A 5 57.41 -56.39 18.16
CA LEU A 5 56.37 -56.81 17.20
C LEU A 5 54.95 -56.49 17.69
N ALA A 6 54.67 -56.67 18.99
CA ALA A 6 53.38 -56.33 19.58
C ALA A 6 53.12 -54.82 19.55
N LEU A 7 54.15 -54.00 19.81
CA LEU A 7 54.04 -52.54 19.75
C LEU A 7 53.77 -52.03 18.32
N VAL A 8 54.44 -52.60 17.32
CA VAL A 8 54.24 -52.26 15.90
C VAL A 8 52.84 -52.69 15.42
N GLY A 9 52.38 -53.88 15.81
CA GLY A 9 51.01 -54.33 15.52
C GLY A 9 49.95 -53.41 16.11
N LEU A 10 50.15 -52.95 17.35
CA LEU A 10 49.23 -52.02 18.01
C LEU A 10 49.17 -50.67 17.29
N THR A 11 50.31 -50.12 16.85
CA THR A 11 50.32 -48.87 16.08
C THR A 11 49.63 -48.99 14.72
N LEU A 12 49.63 -50.17 14.10
CA LEU A 12 48.96 -50.40 12.82
C LEU A 12 47.43 -50.42 12.96
N VAL A 13 46.91 -50.95 14.07
CA VAL A 13 45.47 -50.98 14.36
C VAL A 13 44.94 -49.58 14.71
N LEU A 14 45.75 -48.72 15.33
CA LEU A 14 45.38 -47.33 15.61
C LEU A 14 45.30 -46.46 14.34
N ALA A 15 46.05 -46.77 13.28
CA ALA A 15 46.03 -46.01 12.02
C ALA A 15 44.71 -46.16 11.23
N GLY A 16 43.91 -47.20 11.49
CA GLY A 16 42.59 -47.39 10.87
C GLY A 16 41.50 -46.45 11.38
N CYS A 17 41.72 -45.79 12.52
CA CYS A 17 40.79 -44.82 13.13
C CYS A 17 41.09 -43.36 12.69
N GLY A 18 42.04 -43.17 11.77
CA GLY A 18 42.46 -41.86 11.25
C GLY A 18 41.88 -41.49 9.89
N GLY A 19 40.84 -42.21 9.43
CA GLY A 19 40.14 -41.88 8.19
C GLY A 19 39.33 -40.61 8.37
N GLU A 20 39.71 -39.54 7.70
CA GLU A 20 39.04 -38.24 7.70
C GLU A 20 37.53 -38.46 7.40
N SER A 21 36.67 -38.33 8.43
CA SER A 21 35.34 -38.96 8.46
C SER A 21 34.29 -38.40 7.49
N HIS A 22 34.67 -37.55 6.54
CA HIS A 22 33.76 -36.84 5.64
C HIS A 22 34.41 -36.48 4.29
N GLN A 23 35.37 -37.27 3.79
CA GLN A 23 36.05 -36.97 2.52
C GLN A 23 35.06 -36.83 1.37
N ASP A 24 34.07 -37.73 1.30
CA ASP A 24 33.00 -37.70 0.31
C ASP A 24 32.17 -36.41 0.36
N LEU A 25 31.81 -35.93 1.55
CA LEU A 25 31.08 -34.66 1.71
C LEU A 25 31.93 -33.46 1.28
N ARG A 26 33.24 -33.49 1.55
CA ARG A 26 34.17 -32.43 1.13
C ARG A 26 34.34 -32.40 -0.38
N ASP A 27 34.49 -33.57 -1.00
CA ASP A 27 34.60 -33.70 -2.45
C ASP A 27 33.30 -33.27 -3.13
N TRP A 28 32.15 -33.65 -2.57
CA TRP A 28 30.84 -33.19 -3.04
C TRP A 28 30.70 -31.67 -2.92
N MET A 29 31.05 -31.07 -1.76
CA MET A 29 31.00 -29.61 -1.59
C MET A 29 31.90 -28.88 -2.59
N ARG A 30 33.09 -29.42 -2.86
CA ARG A 30 34.02 -28.85 -3.84
C ARG A 30 33.46 -28.90 -5.26
N GLN A 31 32.87 -30.03 -5.64
CA GLN A 31 32.21 -30.21 -6.94
C GLN A 31 30.99 -29.29 -7.12
N GLN A 32 30.15 -29.15 -6.09
CA GLN A 32 28.96 -28.29 -6.15
C GLN A 32 29.32 -26.79 -6.15
N GLY A 33 30.39 -26.41 -5.43
CA GLY A 33 30.86 -25.03 -5.35
C GLY A 33 31.38 -24.47 -6.68
N GLU A 34 31.93 -25.31 -7.56
CA GLU A 34 32.48 -24.89 -8.87
C GLU A 34 31.39 -24.35 -9.83
N GLY A 35 30.13 -24.77 -9.67
CA GLY A 35 29.00 -24.33 -10.49
C GLY A 35 28.17 -23.18 -9.89
N ALA A 36 28.43 -22.79 -8.65
CA ALA A 36 27.61 -21.84 -7.90
C ALA A 36 27.95 -20.38 -8.26
N ARG A 37 27.80 -19.99 -9.52
CA ARG A 37 27.73 -18.58 -9.90
C ARG A 37 26.28 -18.11 -9.77
N GLY A 38 26.01 -17.32 -8.74
CA GLY A 38 24.71 -16.65 -8.61
C GLY A 38 24.38 -15.92 -9.92
N LYS A 39 23.15 -16.10 -10.41
CA LYS A 39 22.68 -15.36 -11.58
C LYS A 39 22.54 -13.89 -11.18
N ILE A 40 23.54 -13.08 -11.52
CA ILE A 40 23.47 -11.63 -11.30
C ILE A 40 22.53 -11.08 -12.35
N GLU A 41 21.45 -10.43 -11.91
CA GLU A 41 20.58 -9.72 -12.84
C GLU A 41 21.37 -8.61 -13.53
N PRO A 42 21.28 -8.49 -14.87
CA PRO A 42 21.99 -7.44 -15.59
C PRO A 42 21.54 -6.07 -15.09
N LEU A 43 22.43 -5.08 -15.19
CA LEU A 43 22.08 -3.72 -14.81
C LEU A 43 20.84 -3.26 -15.60
N PRO A 44 19.87 -2.60 -14.93
CA PRO A 44 18.71 -2.07 -15.61
C PRO A 44 19.16 -1.07 -16.67
N GLN A 45 18.52 -1.10 -17.83
CA GLN A 45 18.81 -0.14 -18.90
C GLN A 45 18.39 1.27 -18.46
N VAL A 46 19.26 2.25 -18.70
CA VAL A 46 18.92 3.66 -18.48
C VAL A 46 17.83 4.03 -19.47
N LYS A 47 16.64 4.34 -18.95
CA LYS A 47 15.55 4.83 -19.79
C LYS A 47 15.92 6.21 -20.33
N PRO A 48 15.80 6.47 -21.64
CA PRO A 48 16.02 7.79 -22.18
C PRO A 48 15.01 8.78 -21.59
N TYR A 49 15.43 10.04 -21.47
CA TYR A 49 14.56 11.12 -21.03
C TYR A 49 13.50 11.39 -22.11
N GLU A 50 12.24 11.21 -21.75
CA GLU A 50 11.10 11.63 -22.59
C GLU A 50 10.67 13.02 -22.15
N ALA A 51 10.82 14.00 -23.05
CA ALA A 51 10.36 15.36 -22.81
C ALA A 51 8.83 15.36 -22.76
N PHE A 52 8.27 15.59 -21.57
CA PHE A 52 6.84 15.78 -21.41
C PHE A 52 6.46 17.22 -21.78
N ALA A 53 5.71 17.39 -22.86
CA ALA A 53 5.14 18.68 -23.23
C ALA A 53 3.88 18.96 -22.39
N TYR A 54 3.92 20.01 -21.58
CA TYR A 54 2.77 20.44 -20.78
C TYR A 54 1.77 21.20 -21.67
N ASN A 55 0.74 20.49 -22.15
CA ASN A 55 -0.29 21.04 -23.04
C ASN A 55 -1.58 21.44 -22.30
N ALA A 56 -1.49 21.96 -21.07
CA ALA A 56 -2.68 22.34 -20.29
C ALA A 56 -3.11 23.80 -20.47
N PHE A 57 -2.57 24.50 -21.48
CA PHE A 57 -2.90 25.91 -21.74
C PHE A 57 -4.36 26.11 -22.17
N ASP A 58 -4.97 25.09 -22.77
CA ASP A 58 -6.39 25.11 -23.16
C ASP A 58 -7.34 24.61 -22.05
N LEU A 59 -6.80 24.13 -20.93
CA LEU A 59 -7.62 23.68 -19.80
C LEU A 59 -8.11 24.88 -18.99
N HIS A 60 -9.34 24.77 -18.50
CA HIS A 60 -9.87 25.76 -17.57
C HIS A 60 -9.05 25.75 -16.27
N ASP A 61 -8.57 26.92 -15.87
CA ASP A 61 -7.75 27.11 -14.67
C ASP A 61 -8.53 26.67 -13.41
N PRO A 62 -8.10 25.60 -12.73
CA PRO A 62 -8.81 25.06 -11.57
C PRO A 62 -8.69 25.94 -10.32
N PHE A 63 -7.77 26.92 -10.32
CA PHE A 63 -7.51 27.82 -9.19
C PHE A 63 -8.08 29.22 -9.38
N LYS A 64 -8.70 29.52 -10.53
CA LYS A 64 -9.44 30.77 -10.68
C LYS A 64 -10.57 30.78 -9.64
N PRO A 65 -10.66 31.84 -8.81
CA PRO A 65 -11.75 31.96 -7.84
C PRO A 65 -13.05 31.96 -8.62
N ARG A 66 -13.78 30.85 -8.55
CA ARG A 66 -15.07 30.70 -9.21
C ARG A 66 -16.03 31.58 -8.42
N LYS A 67 -16.23 32.82 -8.87
CA LYS A 67 -17.37 33.61 -8.41
C LYS A 67 -18.60 32.78 -8.76
N VAL A 68 -19.27 32.28 -7.72
CA VAL A 68 -20.60 31.70 -7.85
C VAL A 68 -21.49 32.87 -8.22
N GLU A 69 -21.51 33.23 -9.50
CA GLU A 69 -22.48 34.21 -9.98
C GLU A 69 -23.86 33.55 -9.82
N PRO A 70 -24.78 34.14 -9.05
CA PRO A 70 -26.15 33.65 -9.03
C PRO A 70 -26.63 33.68 -10.48
N GLY A 71 -26.99 32.51 -11.01
CA GLY A 71 -27.33 32.36 -12.41
C GLY A 71 -28.31 33.45 -12.82
N LYS A 72 -27.95 34.24 -13.84
CA LYS A 72 -28.88 35.15 -14.54
C LYS A 72 -29.87 34.28 -15.33
N GLY A 73 -30.77 33.62 -14.61
CA GLY A 73 -31.71 32.65 -15.15
C GLY A 73 -32.90 32.53 -14.21
N SER A 74 -34.01 33.16 -14.61
CA SER A 74 -35.29 33.24 -13.89
C SER A 74 -35.37 34.34 -12.82
N ALA A 75 -35.59 35.56 -13.29
CA ALA A 75 -36.20 36.60 -12.47
C ALA A 75 -37.49 36.04 -11.82
N GLY A 76 -37.45 35.87 -10.51
CA GLY A 76 -38.65 35.81 -9.65
C GLY A 76 -39.10 34.45 -9.13
N ARG A 77 -38.47 33.31 -9.44
CA ARG A 77 -38.95 32.00 -8.92
C ARG A 77 -37.95 31.12 -8.16
N LEU A 78 -36.64 31.35 -8.31
CA LEU A 78 -35.59 30.53 -7.66
C LEU A 78 -34.66 31.40 -6.80
N GLN A 79 -35.24 32.24 -5.95
CA GLN A 79 -34.49 33.05 -4.98
C GLN A 79 -35.05 32.83 -3.58
N PRO A 80 -34.21 32.79 -2.53
CA PRO A 80 -34.69 32.76 -1.16
C PRO A 80 -35.56 33.98 -0.89
N ASP A 81 -36.73 33.76 -0.27
CA ASP A 81 -37.52 34.84 0.29
C ASP A 81 -36.86 35.31 1.58
N PHE A 82 -36.31 36.53 1.57
CA PHE A 82 -35.67 37.16 2.73
C PHE A 82 -36.65 37.94 3.61
N ASN A 83 -37.90 38.14 3.15
CA ASN A 83 -38.91 38.88 3.90
C ASN A 83 -39.72 37.97 4.85
N ARG A 84 -39.66 36.65 4.66
CA ARG A 84 -40.30 35.70 5.59
C ARG A 84 -39.54 35.61 6.92
N ARG A 85 -40.26 35.27 7.99
CA ARG A 85 -39.64 34.96 9.29
C ARG A 85 -38.85 33.63 9.18
N ARG A 86 -37.61 33.63 9.66
CA ARG A 86 -36.77 32.42 9.74
C ARG A 86 -37.36 31.41 10.73
N GLU A 87 -37.27 30.14 10.39
CA GLU A 87 -37.69 29.04 11.26
C GLU A 87 -36.54 28.55 12.16
N PRO A 88 -36.83 27.90 13.31
CA PRO A 88 -35.79 27.50 14.27
C PRO A 88 -34.68 26.60 13.70
N LEU A 89 -35.02 25.71 12.76
CA LEU A 89 -34.03 24.80 12.14
C LEU A 89 -33.07 25.52 11.20
N GLU A 90 -33.37 26.75 10.77
CA GLU A 90 -32.48 27.56 9.94
C GLU A 90 -31.33 28.20 10.73
N ALA A 91 -31.31 28.04 12.05
CA ALA A 91 -30.19 28.45 12.89
C ALA A 91 -29.03 27.45 12.84
N TYR A 92 -29.25 26.24 12.32
CA TYR A 92 -28.27 25.15 12.29
C TYR A 92 -27.83 24.82 10.86
N PRO A 93 -26.54 24.51 10.63
CA PRO A 93 -26.09 24.01 9.33
C PRO A 93 -26.75 22.65 9.01
N LEU A 94 -27.10 22.41 7.74
CA LEU A 94 -27.72 21.15 7.32
C LEU A 94 -26.89 19.91 7.66
N GLU A 95 -25.56 20.06 7.70
CA GLU A 95 -24.61 19.00 8.03
C GLU A 95 -24.71 18.51 9.48
N THR A 96 -25.19 19.36 10.40
CA THR A 96 -25.38 18.97 11.80
C THR A 96 -26.71 18.26 12.04
N ILE A 97 -27.68 18.47 11.15
CA ILE A 97 -29.03 17.92 11.25
C ILE A 97 -29.02 16.44 10.86
N ARG A 98 -29.43 15.56 11.78
CA ARG A 98 -29.59 14.12 11.54
C ARG A 98 -31.06 13.72 11.61
N MET A 99 -31.53 12.94 10.63
CA MET A 99 -32.84 12.29 10.68
C MET A 99 -32.79 11.10 11.64
N VAL A 100 -33.63 11.13 12.67
CA VAL A 100 -33.65 10.11 13.74
C VAL A 100 -34.89 9.21 13.70
N GLY A 101 -35.88 9.54 12.88
CA GLY A 101 -37.06 8.70 12.68
C GLY A 101 -38.21 9.43 12.01
N THR A 102 -39.38 8.80 12.03
CA THR A 102 -40.62 9.36 11.48
C THR A 102 -41.77 9.19 12.46
N LEU A 103 -42.63 10.19 12.56
CA LEU A 103 -43.86 10.15 13.36
C LEU A 103 -45.06 10.30 12.43
N GLN A 104 -45.99 9.35 12.47
CA GLN A 104 -47.24 9.45 11.72
C GLN A 104 -48.39 9.87 12.66
N ARG A 105 -49.09 10.95 12.30
CA ARG A 105 -50.28 11.41 13.03
C ARG A 105 -51.43 11.58 12.04
N GLY A 106 -52.40 10.67 12.11
CA GLY A 106 -53.50 10.61 11.14
C GLY A 106 -52.98 10.32 9.72
N ARG A 107 -53.27 11.22 8.78
CA ARG A 107 -52.80 11.16 7.39
C ARG A 107 -51.47 11.90 7.14
N ALA A 108 -50.90 12.55 8.15
CA ALA A 108 -49.65 13.29 8.01
C ALA A 108 -48.45 12.50 8.56
N MET A 109 -47.32 12.56 7.85
CA MET A 109 -46.04 11.97 8.25
C MET A 109 -45.03 13.09 8.50
N TYR A 110 -44.38 13.04 9.67
CA TYR A 110 -43.38 14.00 10.11
C TYR A 110 -42.02 13.32 10.21
N ALA A 111 -40.97 14.02 9.78
CA ALA A 111 -39.59 13.61 10.05
C ALA A 111 -39.16 14.11 11.43
N LEU A 112 -38.52 13.25 12.22
CA LEU A 112 -37.90 13.62 13.47
C LEU A 112 -36.44 13.94 13.20
N LEU A 113 -36.04 15.17 13.51
CA LEU A 113 -34.71 15.70 13.26
C LEU A 113 -34.00 16.00 14.58
N LYS A 114 -32.71 15.71 14.65
CA LYS A 114 -31.81 16.08 15.75
C LYS A 114 -30.74 17.03 15.22
N THR A 115 -30.70 18.24 15.74
CA THR A 115 -29.74 19.30 15.39
C THR A 115 -28.48 19.24 16.22
#